data_AF-A0A540VRP7-F1
#
_entry.id   AF-A0A540VRP7-F1
#
_cell.length_a   1.000
_cell.length_b   1.000
_cell.length_c   1.000
_cell.angle_alpha   90.00
_cell.angle_beta   90.00
_cell.angle_gamma   90.00
#
_symmetry.space_group_name_H-M   'P 1'
#
loop_
_entity.id
_entity.type
_entity.pdbx_description
1 polymer ?
#
loop_
_entity_poly.entity_id
_entity_poly.type
_entity_poly.pdbx_seq_one_letter_code
_entity_poly.pdbx_strand_id
1 'polypeptide(L)'
;MNASWFETRYGLMYIFWLPMLWQYHALYWLQRNVPKPWIYILYVLLGAPFVVLNFLFNTLVGSFIFLEWPRELQFTARIRRLWRAGDWRATRFAKVLNEGDPGHIK
;
A
#
# COMPACT_ATOMS: atom_id res chain seq x y z
N MET A 1 2.87 -25.46 7.29
CA MET A 1 1.46 -25.02 7.19
C MET A 1 0.81 -25.81 6.06
N ASN A 2 -0.35 -26.44 6.28
CA ASN A 2 -1.05 -27.17 5.22
C ASN A 2 -1.61 -26.17 4.19
N ALA A 3 -1.42 -26.44 2.89
CA ALA A 3 -1.85 -25.55 1.80
C ALA A 3 -3.34 -25.19 1.89
N SER A 4 -4.19 -26.14 2.29
CA SER A 4 -5.64 -25.95 2.42
C SER A 4 -6.05 -24.85 3.40
N TRP A 5 -5.29 -24.67 4.48
CA TRP A 5 -5.59 -23.66 5.49
C TRP A 5 -5.25 -22.25 5.01
N PHE A 6 -4.13 -22.11 4.29
CA PHE A 6 -3.71 -20.83 3.72
C PHE A 6 -4.69 -20.39 2.64
N GLU A 7 -5.05 -21.30 1.73
CA GLU A 7 -6.02 -21.05 0.67
C GLU A 7 -7.41 -20.68 1.22
N THR A 8 -7.85 -21.31 2.31
CA THR A 8 -9.13 -20.96 2.95
C THR A 8 -9.13 -19.53 3.48
N ARG A 9 -8.07 -19.11 4.19
CA ARG A 9 -7.95 -17.74 4.71
C ARG A 9 -7.83 -16.73 3.57
N TYR A 10 -7.04 -17.05 2.56
CA TYR A 10 -6.91 -16.23 1.37
C TYR A 10 -8.25 -16.03 0.66
N GLY A 11 -9.02 -17.11 0.47
CA GLY A 11 -10.36 -17.07 -0.12
C GLY A 11 -11.35 -16.21 0.68
N LEU A 12 -11.37 -16.36 2.02
CA LEU A 12 -12.22 -15.55 2.90
C LEU A 12 -11.89 -14.05 2.82
N MET A 13 -10.60 -13.73 2.65
CA MET A 13 -10.15 -12.34 2.60
C MET A 13 -10.35 -11.68 1.22
N TYR A 14 -10.74 -12.44 0.18
CA TYR A 14 -10.94 -11.94 -1.18
C TYR A 14 -11.94 -10.77 -1.24
N ILE A 15 -12.98 -10.78 -0.39
CA ILE A 15 -13.98 -9.71 -0.35
C ILE A 15 -13.39 -8.35 0.03
N PHE A 16 -12.32 -8.33 0.84
CA PHE A 16 -11.63 -7.10 1.23
C PHE A 16 -10.72 -6.55 0.12
N TRP A 17 -10.43 -7.32 -0.93
CA TRP A 17 -9.68 -6.85 -2.10
C TRP A 17 -10.53 -6.02 -3.06
N LEU A 18 -11.85 -6.23 -3.10
CA LEU A 18 -12.74 -5.52 -4.02
C LEU A 18 -12.73 -3.99 -3.81
N PRO A 19 -12.83 -3.46 -2.57
CA PRO A 19 -12.72 -2.02 -2.32
C PRO A 19 -11.36 -1.44 -2.73
N MET A 20 -10.27 -2.17 -2.47
CA MET A 20 -8.92 -1.77 -2.88
C MET A 20 -8.81 -1.66 -4.40
N LEU A 21 -9.31 -2.65 -5.14
CA LEU A 21 -9.33 -2.65 -6.60
C LEU A 21 -10.10 -1.45 -7.17
N TRP A 22 -11.28 -1.15 -6.62
CA TRP A 22 -12.06 0.01 -7.03
C TRP A 22 -11.32 1.33 -6.80
N GLN A 23 -10.66 1.49 -5.66
CA GLN A 23 -9.86 2.69 -5.37
C GLN A 23 -8.67 2.83 -6.31
N TYR A 24 -7.96 1.73 -6.61
CA TYR A 24 -6.90 1.72 -7.61
C TYR A 24 -7.41 2.16 -8.99
N HIS A 25 -8.57 1.65 -9.41
CA HIS A 25 -9.17 2.04 -10.68
C HIS A 25 -9.56 3.53 -10.71
N ALA A 26 -10.10 4.05 -9.61
CA ALA A 26 -10.44 5.47 -9.49
C ALA A 26 -9.20 6.38 -9.58
N LEU A 27 -8.13 6.04 -8.84
CA LEU A 27 -6.86 6.79 -8.89
C LEU A 27 -6.22 6.73 -10.28
N TYR A 28 -6.29 5.57 -10.95
CA TYR A 28 -5.78 5.41 -12.30
C TYR A 28 -6.56 6.23 -13.33
N TRP A 29 -7.90 6.24 -13.20
CA TRP A 29 -8.77 7.05 -14.04
C TRP A 29 -8.48 8.55 -13.85
N LEU A 30 -8.31 9.01 -12.62
CA LEU A 30 -7.94 10.40 -12.32
C LEU A 30 -6.61 10.79 -12.97
N GLN A 31 -5.62 9.90 -12.88
CA GLN A 31 -4.30 10.13 -13.47
C GLN A 31 -4.35 10.33 -14.99
N ARG A 32 -5.26 9.63 -15.68
CA ARG A 32 -5.37 9.71 -17.15
C ARG A 32 -6.29 10.82 -17.64
N ASN A 33 -7.34 11.15 -16.91
CA ASN A 33 -8.44 11.98 -17.43
C ASN A 33 -8.48 13.40 -16.85
N VAL A 34 -7.76 13.68 -15.75
CA VAL A 34 -7.83 14.99 -15.08
C VAL A 34 -6.59 15.85 -15.37
N PRO A 35 -6.76 17.14 -15.74
CA PRO A 35 -5.64 18.07 -15.93
C PRO A 35 -4.83 18.28 -14.65
N LYS A 36 -3.51 18.50 -14.81
CA LYS A 36 -2.53 18.60 -13.72
C LYS A 36 -2.89 19.55 -12.55
N PRO A 37 -3.50 20.74 -12.71
CA PRO A 37 -3.81 21.56 -11.53
C PRO A 37 -4.87 20.92 -10.63
N TRP A 38 -5.90 20.30 -11.22
CA TRP A 38 -7.01 19.68 -10.48
C TRP A 38 -6.67 18.29 -9.94
N ILE A 39 -5.70 17.61 -10.57
CA ILE A 39 -5.29 16.28 -10.16
C ILE A 39 -4.79 16.26 -8.71
N TYR A 40 -4.09 17.30 -8.24
CA TYR A 40 -3.47 17.32 -6.92
C TYR A 40 -4.51 17.33 -5.80
N ILE A 41 -5.55 18.17 -5.92
CA ILE A 41 -6.62 18.26 -4.93
C ILE A 41 -7.38 16.94 -4.86
N LEU A 42 -7.74 16.38 -6.01
CA LEU A 42 -8.43 15.10 -6.10
C LEU A 42 -7.56 13.93 -5.61
N TYR A 43 -6.25 13.97 -5.86
CA TYR A 43 -5.31 12.97 -5.34
C TYR A 43 -5.18 13.03 -3.82
N VAL A 44 -5.24 14.21 -3.21
CA VAL A 44 -5.19 14.32 -1.75
C VAL A 44 -6.49 13.78 -1.15
N LEU A 45 -7.64 14.22 -1.66
CA LEU A 45 -8.96 13.82 -1.16
C LEU A 45 -9.21 12.32 -1.29
N LEU A 46 -8.82 11.71 -2.41
CA LEU A 46 -9.08 10.29 -2.70
C LEU A 46 -7.89 9.39 -2.36
N GLY A 47 -6.67 9.93 -2.42
CA GLY A 47 -5.44 9.20 -2.10
C GLY A 47 -5.17 9.08 -0.60
N ALA A 48 -5.54 10.06 0.23
CA ALA A 48 -5.34 9.95 1.67
C ALA A 48 -6.16 8.80 2.31
N PRO A 49 -7.47 8.65 2.01
CA PRO A 49 -8.23 7.47 2.45
C PRO A 49 -7.65 6.17 1.92
N PHE A 50 -7.15 6.16 0.68
CA PHE A 50 -6.49 5.00 0.09
C PHE A 50 -5.27 4.57 0.91
N VAL A 51 -4.39 5.50 1.31
CA VAL A 51 -3.21 5.18 2.15
C VAL A 51 -3.61 4.57 3.49
N VAL A 52 -4.62 5.14 4.17
CA VAL A 52 -5.09 4.64 5.46
C VAL A 52 -5.69 3.24 5.32
N LEU A 53 -6.57 3.04 4.33
CA LEU A 53 -7.18 1.73 4.09
C LEU A 53 -6.14 0.71 3.66
N ASN A 54 -5.11 1.11 2.91
CA ASN A 54 -4.01 0.24 2.51
C ASN A 54 -3.22 -0.26 3.72
N PHE A 55 -2.92 0.66 4.64
CA PHE A 55 -2.23 0.34 5.88
C PHE A 55 -3.08 -0.62 6.73
N LEU A 56 -4.37 -0.32 6.93
CA LEU A 56 -5.29 -1.17 7.68
C LEU A 56 -5.45 -2.54 7.02
N PHE A 57 -5.56 -2.59 5.69
CA PHE A 57 -5.68 -3.82 4.94
C PHE A 57 -4.43 -4.70 5.12
N ASN A 58 -3.23 -4.18 4.85
CA ASN A 58 -2.01 -4.97 5.01
C ASN A 58 -1.80 -5.39 6.47
N THR A 59 -2.15 -4.52 7.43
CA THR A 59 -2.01 -4.84 8.85
C THR A 59 -3.00 -5.88 9.32
N LEU A 60 -4.28 -5.78 8.96
CA LEU A 60 -5.29 -6.71 9.46
C LEU A 60 -5.33 -8.00 8.61
N VAL A 61 -5.45 -7.87 7.29
CA VAL A 61 -5.56 -9.01 6.38
C VAL A 61 -4.22 -9.72 6.23
N GLY A 62 -3.12 -8.97 6.07
CA GLY A 62 -1.78 -9.55 6.00
C GLY A 62 -1.41 -10.29 7.28
N SER A 63 -1.61 -9.66 8.46
CA SER A 63 -1.35 -10.36 9.72
C SER A 63 -2.26 -11.57 9.93
N PHE A 64 -3.52 -11.52 9.50
CA PHE A 64 -4.41 -12.68 9.65
C PHE A 64 -4.02 -13.86 8.75
N ILE A 65 -3.62 -13.59 7.50
CA ILE A 65 -3.22 -14.62 6.54
C ILE A 65 -1.87 -15.23 6.94
N PHE A 66 -0.88 -14.39 7.25
CA PHE A 66 0.50 -14.82 7.46
C PHE A 66 0.87 -15.02 8.94
N LEU A 67 0.03 -14.58 9.87
CA LEU A 67 0.31 -14.58 11.32
C LEU A 67 1.62 -13.87 11.68
N GLU A 68 2.01 -12.90 10.87
CA GLU A 68 3.21 -12.07 11.03
C GLU A 68 2.81 -10.59 10.96
N TRP A 69 3.52 -9.72 11.67
CA TRP A 69 3.35 -8.28 11.50
C TRP A 69 3.64 -7.87 10.05
N PRO A 70 2.87 -6.94 9.47
CA PRO A 70 3.09 -6.47 8.11
C PRO A 70 4.45 -5.78 8.01
N ARG A 71 5.44 -6.47 7.45
CA ARG A 71 6.72 -5.85 7.14
C ARG A 71 6.58 -5.02 5.88
N GLU A 72 6.21 -5.61 4.74
CA GLU A 72 6.08 -4.87 3.48
C GLU A 72 4.66 -4.33 3.26
N LEU A 73 4.53 -3.01 3.14
CA LEU A 73 3.31 -2.35 2.69
C LEU A 73 3.30 -2.27 1.15
N GLN A 74 2.14 -2.08 0.51
CA GLN A 74 2.07 -1.95 -0.95
C GLN A 74 2.90 -0.77 -1.50
N PHE A 75 3.14 0.26 -0.69
CA PHE A 75 4.00 1.38 -1.07
C PHE A 75 5.49 1.12 -0.85
N THR A 76 5.88 0.09 -0.09
CA THR A 76 7.29 -0.22 0.21
C THR A 76 8.11 -0.38 -1.08
N ALA A 77 7.59 -1.12 -2.06
CA ALA A 77 8.25 -1.28 -3.36
C ALA A 77 8.42 0.06 -4.11
N ARG A 78 7.42 0.94 -4.04
CA ARG A 78 7.45 2.26 -4.68
C ARG A 78 8.42 3.21 -3.98
N ILE A 79 8.41 3.23 -2.64
CA ILE A 79 9.32 4.03 -1.81
C ILE A 79 10.75 3.56 -2.06
N ARG A 80 11.03 2.25 -2.06
CA ARG A 80 12.34 1.67 -2.38
C ARG A 80 12.84 2.13 -3.76
N ARG A 81 11.98 2.08 -4.78
CA ARG A 81 12.33 2.55 -6.13
C ARG A 81 12.64 4.05 -6.18
N LEU A 82 11.82 4.89 -5.54
CA LEU A 82 12.01 6.35 -5.52
C LEU A 82 13.22 6.77 -4.67
N TRP A 83 13.45 6.07 -3.56
CA TRP A 83 14.61 6.28 -2.69
C TRP A 83 15.91 5.96 -3.44
N ARG A 84 15.97 4.83 -4.15
CA ARG A 84 17.11 4.48 -5.03
C ARG A 84 17.33 5.48 -6.17
N ALA A 85 16.29 6.18 -6.59
CA ALA A 85 16.37 7.25 -7.59
C ALA A 85 16.79 8.61 -7.01
N GLY A 86 17.01 8.71 -5.69
CA GLY A 86 17.40 9.95 -5.01
C GLY A 86 16.27 10.94 -4.75
N ASP A 87 14.99 10.51 -4.79
CA ASP A 87 13.86 11.39 -4.49
C ASP A 87 13.82 11.75 -2.99
N TRP A 88 14.04 13.03 -2.68
CA TRP A 88 14.05 13.56 -1.31
C TRP A 88 12.76 13.26 -0.54
N ARG A 89 11.61 13.14 -1.24
CA ARG A 89 10.33 12.80 -0.62
C ARG A 89 10.35 11.38 -0.07
N ALA A 90 10.95 10.44 -0.81
CA ALA A 90 11.05 9.05 -0.41
C ALA A 90 12.07 8.83 0.72
N THR A 91 13.10 9.67 0.84
CA THR A 91 14.11 9.61 1.92
C THR A 91 13.50 9.74 3.31
N ARG A 92 12.55 10.67 3.50
CA ARG A 92 11.88 10.83 4.79
C ARG A 92 11.08 9.58 5.16
N PHE A 93 10.34 9.01 4.21
CA PHE A 93 9.58 7.78 4.44
C PHE A 93 10.47 6.56 4.69
N ALA A 94 11.56 6.43 3.93
CA ALA A 94 12.54 5.36 4.13
C ALA A 94 13.17 5.40 5.53
N LYS A 95 13.46 6.60 6.05
CA LYS A 95 13.97 6.77 7.41
C LYS A 95 12.97 6.28 8.46
N VAL A 96 11.71 6.74 8.40
CA VAL A 96 10.66 6.33 9.35
C VAL A 96 10.42 4.82 9.32
N LEU A 97 10.40 4.22 8.12
CA LEU A 97 10.25 2.77 7.99
C LEU A 97 11.45 2.01 8.58
N ASN A 98 12.67 2.49 8.32
CA ASN A 98 13.89 1.88 8.88
C ASN A 98 14.07 2.10 10.39
N GLU A 99 13.45 3.14 10.98
CA GLU A 99 13.41 3.34 12.43
C GLU A 99 12.52 2.29 13.12
N GLY A 100 11.42 1.88 12.49
CA GLY A 100 10.53 0.82 12.99
C GLY A 100 10.99 -0.60 12.67
N ASP A 101 11.63 -0.81 11.53
CA ASP A 101 12.15 -2.10 11.06
C ASP A 101 13.55 -1.88 10.42
N PRO A 102 14.65 -2.04 11.16
CA PRO A 102 15.99 -1.76 10.65
C PRO A 102 16.33 -2.54 9.38
N GLY A 103 16.60 -1.81 8.28
CA GLY A 103 16.94 -2.40 7.00
C GLY A 103 15.74 -2.77 6.11
N HIS A 104 14.56 -2.24 6.41
CA HIS A 104 13.34 -2.38 5.61
C HIS A 104 13.48 -1.84 4.17
N ILE A 105 14.12 -0.68 4.02
CA ILE A 105 14.46 -0.06 2.73
C ILE A 105 15.99 -0.08 2.57
N LYS A 106 16.46 -0.84 1.56
CA LYS A 106 17.87 -0.99 1.15
C LYS A 106 18.09 -0.59 -0.30
#